data_AF-A0A3D0XWV4-F1
#
_entry.id   AF-A0A3D0XWV4-F1
#
_cell.length_a   1.000
_cell.length_b   1.000
_cell.length_c   1.000
_cell.angle_alpha   90.00
_cell.angle_beta   90.00
_cell.angle_gamma   90.00
#
_symmetry.space_group_name_H-M   'P 1'
#
loop_
_entity.id
_entity.type
_entity.pdbx_description
1 polymer ?
#
loop_
_entity_poly.entity_id
_entity_poly.type
_entity_poly.pdbx_seq_one_letter_code
_entity_poly.pdbx_strand_id
1 'polypeptide(L)'
;VQIRAEKETISLENEKAAFVIQTDTVAKTIRVDRSGCGHEELGKSFLATRTGHYFSDQPLQLYILIDVTSVEIFAANGEAVGTFQYFIDKPFTKISTENRNTSYRISQLKSKENYSISNNGRQ
;
A
#
# COMPACT_ATOMS: atom_id res chain seq x y z
N VAL A 1 -4.68 -0.94 -9.54
CA VAL A 1 -3.52 -0.72 -10.42
C VAL A 1 -3.28 -1.99 -11.22
N GLN A 2 -3.13 -1.91 -12.54
CA GLN A 2 -2.74 -3.05 -13.36
C GLN A 2 -1.27 -2.89 -13.76
N ILE A 3 -0.45 -3.85 -13.37
CA ILE A 3 1.00 -3.85 -13.63
C ILE A 3 1.25 -4.69 -14.89
N ARG A 4 1.91 -4.08 -15.87
CA ARG A 4 2.31 -4.76 -17.13
C ARG A 4 3.82 -4.80 -17.34
N ALA A 5 4.56 -4.01 -16.57
CA ALA A 5 6.01 -4.00 -16.60
C ALA A 5 6.57 -5.12 -15.71
N GLU A 6 7.79 -5.56 -16.01
CA GLU A 6 8.52 -6.53 -15.17
C GLU A 6 8.70 -5.97 -13.76
N LYS A 7 9.08 -4.70 -13.68
CA LYS A 7 9.24 -3.95 -12.44
C LYS A 7 8.40 -2.69 -12.47
N GLU A 8 7.81 -2.34 -11.34
CA GLU A 8 7.08 -1.09 -11.16
C GLU A 8 7.34 -0.53 -9.78
N THR A 9 7.34 0.80 -9.68
CA THR A 9 7.39 1.54 -8.43
C THR A 9 6.17 2.44 -8.36
N ILE A 10 5.37 2.28 -7.31
CA ILE A 10 4.22 3.12 -7.00
C ILE A 10 4.57 3.89 -5.72
N SER A 11 4.47 5.21 -5.75
CA SER A 11 4.80 6.06 -4.61
C SER A 11 3.59 6.89 -4.18
N LEU A 12 3.37 6.97 -2.87
CA LEU A 12 2.52 7.96 -2.21
C LEU A 12 3.44 8.99 -1.55
N GLU A 13 3.36 10.24 -1.96
CA GLU A 13 4.37 11.24 -1.61
C GLU A 13 3.74 12.54 -1.09
N ASN A 14 4.46 13.19 -0.18
CA ASN A 14 4.40 14.62 0.06
C ASN A 14 5.84 15.18 0.09
N GLU A 15 6.01 16.43 0.52
CA GLU A 15 7.33 17.10 0.55
C GLU A 15 8.36 16.44 1.49
N LYS A 16 7.92 15.62 2.46
CA LYS A 16 8.76 15.09 3.55
C LYS A 16 8.75 13.56 3.67
N ALA A 17 7.72 12.89 3.17
CA ALA A 17 7.50 11.47 3.36
C ALA A 17 7.11 10.79 2.04
N ALA A 18 7.58 9.55 1.87
CA ALA A 18 7.28 8.71 0.72
C ALA A 18 7.00 7.27 1.18
N PHE A 19 5.81 6.77 0.85
CA PHE A 19 5.44 5.36 0.98
C PHE A 19 5.60 4.70 -0.39
N VAL A 20 6.48 3.71 -0.49
CA VAL A 20 6.90 3.14 -1.78
C VAL A 20 6.52 1.68 -1.86
N ILE A 21 5.84 1.30 -2.94
CA ILE A 21 5.47 -0.06 -3.28
C ILE A 21 6.23 -0.43 -4.55
N GLN A 22 7.10 -1.42 -4.46
CA GLN A 22 7.86 -1.93 -5.59
C GLN A 22 7.38 -3.33 -5.91
N THR A 23 7.13 -3.62 -7.18
CA THR A 23 6.75 -4.96 -7.64
C THR A 23 7.80 -5.50 -8.58
N ASP A 24 8.09 -6.79 -8.47
CA ASP A 24 8.85 -7.55 -9.46
C ASP A 24 7.99 -8.75 -9.89
N THR A 25 7.54 -8.75 -11.14
CA THR A 25 6.64 -9.78 -11.69
C THR A 25 7.37 -11.03 -12.16
N VAL A 26 8.68 -10.94 -12.39
CA VAL A 26 9.53 -12.08 -12.71
C VAL A 26 9.88 -12.83 -11.42
N ALA A 27 10.30 -12.10 -10.39
CA ALA A 27 10.61 -12.67 -9.08
C ALA A 27 9.37 -12.92 -8.20
N LYS A 28 8.18 -12.50 -8.68
CA LYS A 28 6.89 -12.58 -7.98
C LYS A 28 6.93 -12.00 -6.56
N THR A 29 7.51 -10.81 -6.44
CA THR A 29 7.68 -10.12 -5.15
C THR A 29 6.99 -8.76 -5.12
N ILE A 30 6.59 -8.37 -3.92
CA ILE A 30 6.06 -7.04 -3.61
C ILE A 30 6.83 -6.54 -2.40
N ARG A 31 7.58 -5.47 -2.58
CA ARG A 31 8.36 -4.82 -1.54
C ARG A 31 7.69 -3.50 -1.16
N VAL A 32 7.58 -3.25 0.14
CA VAL A 32 6.95 -2.05 0.70
C VAL A 32 7.96 -1.36 1.59
N ASP A 33 8.31 -0.14 1.23
CA ASP A 33 9.16 0.75 2.01
C ASP A 33 8.32 1.89 2.61
N ARG A 34 8.36 1.97 3.93
CA ARG A 34 7.71 3.00 4.74
C ARG A 34 8.67 3.62 5.76
N SER A 35 9.97 3.47 5.53
CA SER A 35 11.02 3.91 6.45
C SER A 35 11.01 5.42 6.68
N GLY A 36 10.54 6.20 5.69
CA GLY A 36 10.31 7.65 5.80
C GLY A 36 8.90 8.05 6.25
N CYS A 37 8.06 7.12 6.71
CA CYS A 37 6.64 7.36 7.05
C CYS A 37 6.35 7.19 8.54
N GLY A 38 7.28 7.57 9.41
CA GLY A 38 7.14 7.47 10.85
C GLY A 38 8.24 8.21 11.59
N HIS A 39 8.05 8.38 12.89
CA HIS A 39 9.06 8.93 13.80
C HIS A 39 10.03 7.83 14.26
N GLU A 40 11.27 8.20 14.58
CA GLU A 40 12.30 7.27 15.04
C GLU A 40 11.88 6.48 16.30
N GLU A 41 11.03 7.09 17.14
CA GLU A 41 10.48 6.51 18.38
C GLU A 41 9.65 5.24 18.15
N LEU A 42 9.12 5.04 16.94
CA LEU A 42 8.36 3.84 16.57
C LEU A 42 9.26 2.59 16.42
N GLY A 43 10.58 2.80 16.39
CA GLY A 43 11.58 1.75 16.36
C GLY A 43 11.86 1.19 14.97
N LYS A 44 13.07 0.63 14.82
CA LYS A 44 13.59 0.12 13.55
C LYS A 44 12.73 -0.97 12.91
N SER A 45 12.06 -1.80 13.72
CA SER A 45 11.18 -2.85 13.20
C SER A 45 9.93 -2.28 12.54
N PHE A 46 9.40 -1.16 13.06
CA PHE A 46 8.29 -0.47 12.42
C PHE A 46 8.74 0.12 11.08
N LEU A 47 9.88 0.81 11.05
CA LEU A 47 10.38 1.45 9.83
C LEU A 47 10.98 0.48 8.80
N ALA A 48 11.07 -0.81 9.11
CA ALA A 48 11.66 -1.80 8.22
C ALA A 48 10.83 -2.02 6.95
N THR A 49 11.53 -2.09 5.82
CA THR A 49 10.96 -2.59 4.57
C THR A 49 10.41 -4.00 4.75
N ARG A 50 9.26 -4.28 4.15
CA ARG A 50 8.66 -5.63 4.10
C ARG A 50 8.58 -6.13 2.68
N THR A 51 8.75 -7.44 2.51
CA THR A 51 8.61 -8.11 1.22
C THR A 51 7.60 -9.24 1.36
N GLY A 52 6.63 -9.28 0.46
CA GLY A 52 5.71 -10.39 0.25
C GLY A 52 5.98 -11.08 -1.07
N HIS A 53 5.49 -12.31 -1.19
CA HIS A 53 5.58 -13.13 -2.40
C HIS A 53 4.19 -13.54 -2.84
N TYR A 54 4.01 -13.78 -4.14
CA TYR A 54 2.83 -14.39 -4.73
C TYR A 54 3.27 -15.43 -5.75
N PHE A 55 2.35 -16.24 -6.25
CA PHE A 55 2.63 -17.37 -7.13
C PHE A 55 1.79 -17.34 -8.41
N SER A 56 0.70 -16.57 -8.45
CA SER A 56 -0.14 -16.42 -9.64
C SER A 56 0.64 -16.00 -10.90
N ASP A 57 0.31 -16.63 -12.02
CA ASP A 57 0.81 -16.29 -13.37
C ASP A 57 -0.08 -15.32 -14.15
N GLN A 58 -1.19 -14.90 -13.55
CA GLN A 58 -2.01 -13.85 -14.13
C GLN A 58 -1.28 -12.50 -14.08
N PRO A 59 -1.59 -11.56 -15.00
CA PRO A 59 -1.08 -10.20 -14.92
C PRO A 59 -1.32 -9.60 -13.53
N LEU A 60 -0.28 -9.05 -12.92
CA LEU A 60 -0.35 -8.56 -11.55
C LEU A 60 -1.33 -7.39 -11.45
N GLN A 61 -2.37 -7.59 -10.64
CA GLN A 61 -3.31 -6.56 -10.24
C GLN A 61 -3.12 -6.25 -8.76
N LEU A 62 -3.04 -4.96 -8.44
CA LEU A 62 -3.02 -4.45 -7.07
C LEU A 62 -4.29 -3.66 -6.78
N TYR A 63 -4.89 -3.92 -5.63
CA TYR A 63 -5.85 -3.03 -4.98
C TYR A 63 -5.17 -2.40 -3.78
N ILE A 64 -5.12 -1.08 -3.76
CA ILE A 64 -4.46 -0.31 -2.71
C ILE A 64 -5.54 0.52 -2.03
N LEU A 65 -5.74 0.27 -0.74
CA LEU A 65 -6.58 1.09 0.13
C LEU A 65 -5.67 2.02 0.91
N ILE A 66 -6.05 3.30 0.96
CA ILE A 66 -5.30 4.33 1.65
C ILE A 66 -6.27 5.02 2.59
N ASP A 67 -5.96 4.99 3.87
CA ASP A 67 -6.66 5.74 4.92
C ASP A 67 -5.67 6.74 5.56
N VAL A 68 -6.13 7.56 6.50
CA VAL A 68 -5.34 8.61 7.16
C VAL A 68 -4.01 8.07 7.71
N THR A 69 -4.00 6.85 8.25
CA THR A 69 -2.82 6.24 8.90
C THR A 69 -2.52 4.81 8.44
N SER A 70 -3.07 4.36 7.31
CA SER A 70 -2.79 3.02 6.79
C SER A 70 -2.76 2.94 5.27
N VAL A 71 -1.96 2.00 4.78
CA VAL A 71 -2.04 1.47 3.42
C VAL A 71 -2.27 -0.02 3.52
N GLU A 72 -3.34 -0.52 2.88
CA GLU A 72 -3.54 -1.95 2.66
C GLU A 72 -3.38 -2.28 1.18
N ILE A 73 -2.64 -3.35 0.90
CA ILE A 73 -2.32 -3.80 -0.44
C ILE A 73 -2.84 -5.21 -0.60
N PHE A 74 -3.68 -5.42 -1.59
CA PHE A 74 -4.15 -6.73 -2.01
C PHE A 74 -3.65 -6.98 -3.43
N ALA A 75 -2.86 -8.04 -3.59
CA ALA A 75 -2.19 -8.36 -4.83
C ALA A 75 -2.59 -9.74 -5.33
N ALA A 76 -2.50 -9.94 -6.65
CA ALA A 76 -2.77 -11.21 -7.30
C ALA A 76 -4.12 -11.80 -6.85
N ASN A 77 -5.18 -10.99 -6.91
CA ASN A 77 -6.54 -11.35 -6.46
C ASN A 77 -6.64 -11.78 -4.99
N GLY A 78 -5.80 -11.19 -4.12
CA GLY A 78 -5.83 -11.43 -2.68
C GLY A 78 -4.91 -12.57 -2.21
N GLU A 79 -4.12 -13.14 -3.10
CA GLU A 79 -3.11 -14.15 -2.77
C GLU A 79 -2.02 -13.58 -1.84
N ALA A 80 -1.57 -12.36 -2.12
CA ALA A 80 -0.61 -11.64 -1.27
C ALA A 80 -1.27 -10.37 -0.73
N VAL A 81 -1.25 -10.23 0.60
CA VAL A 81 -1.86 -9.09 1.30
C VAL A 81 -0.85 -8.48 2.28
N GLY A 82 -0.82 -7.16 2.35
CA GLY A 82 -0.01 -6.44 3.34
C GLY A 82 -0.77 -5.24 3.89
N THR A 83 -0.78 -5.12 5.22
CA THR A 83 -1.36 -3.99 5.95
C THR A 83 -0.24 -3.23 6.64
N PHE A 84 -0.15 -1.94 6.36
CA PHE A 84 0.93 -1.09 6.82
C PHE A 84 0.38 0.17 7.46
N GLN A 85 0.63 0.33 8.76
CA GLN A 85 0.39 1.60 9.43
C GLN A 85 1.51 2.59 9.12
N TYR A 86 1.18 3.87 9.11
CA TYR A 86 2.16 4.96 9.02
C TYR A 86 1.68 6.16 9.84
N PHE A 87 2.62 7.00 10.27
CA PHE A 87 2.34 8.18 11.07
C PHE A 87 3.19 9.34 10.54
N ILE A 88 2.57 10.22 9.75
CA ILE A 88 3.21 11.34 9.06
C ILE A 88 2.53 12.66 9.45
N ASP A 89 3.29 13.74 9.52
CA ASP A 89 2.78 15.05 9.96
C ASP A 89 1.84 15.72 8.95
N LYS A 90 2.01 15.40 7.66
CA LYS A 90 1.23 15.95 6.55
C LYS A 90 0.68 14.81 5.70
N PRO A 91 -0.55 14.90 5.17
CA PRO A 91 -1.08 13.90 4.24
C PRO A 91 -0.21 13.74 2.99
N PHE A 92 -0.28 12.58 2.34
CA PHE A 92 0.22 12.42 0.98
C PHE A 92 -0.60 13.29 0.01
N THR A 93 0.07 13.96 -0.92
CA THR A 93 -0.56 14.86 -1.90
C THR A 93 -0.40 14.38 -3.35
N LYS A 94 0.39 13.33 -3.57
CA LYS A 94 0.72 12.81 -4.90
C LYS A 94 0.78 11.30 -4.90
N ILE A 95 0.30 10.71 -6.01
CA ILE A 95 0.52 9.31 -6.37
C ILE A 95 1.27 9.30 -7.69
N SER A 96 2.38 8.57 -7.78
CA SER A 96 3.14 8.40 -9.02
C SER A 96 3.48 6.94 -9.30
N THR A 97 3.68 6.64 -10.58
CA THR A 97 4.24 5.38 -11.07
C THR A 97 5.47 5.67 -11.93
N GLU A 98 6.49 4.82 -11.88
CA GLU A 98 7.71 5.01 -12.68
C GLU A 98 7.47 4.66 -14.14
N ASN A 99 6.70 3.61 -14.45
CA ASN A 99 6.39 3.29 -15.85
C ASN A 99 5.11 3.96 -16.35
N ARG A 100 5.21 4.57 -17.53
CA ARG A 100 4.08 5.20 -18.24
C ARG A 100 3.01 4.21 -18.72
N ASN A 101 3.33 2.91 -18.74
CA ASN A 101 2.42 1.85 -19.17
C ASN A 101 1.57 1.28 -18.02
N THR A 102 1.76 1.78 -16.79
CA THR A 102 0.94 1.38 -15.65
C THR A 102 -0.36 2.16 -15.63
N SER A 103 -1.47 1.43 -15.71
CA SER A 103 -2.80 2.01 -15.60
C SER A 103 -3.29 1.91 -14.16
N TYR A 104 -3.80 3.03 -13.65
CA TYR A 104 -4.43 3.09 -12.34
C TYR A 104 -5.72 3.89 -12.40
N ARG A 105 -6.64 3.52 -11.51
CA ARG A 105 -7.89 4.22 -11.27
C ARG A 105 -7.93 4.57 -9.80
N ILE A 106 -8.15 5.84 -9.50
CA ILE A 106 -8.37 6.32 -8.13
C ILE A 106 -9.87 6.37 -7.91
N SER A 107 -10.33 5.94 -6.75
CA SER A 107 -11.73 6.01 -6.35
C SER A 107 -11.77 6.36 -4.88
N GLN A 108 -12.55 7.38 -4.55
CA GLN A 108 -12.78 7.75 -3.15
C GLN A 108 -13.95 6.91 -2.62
N LEU A 109 -13.68 6.12 -1.57
CA LEU A 109 -14.74 5.46 -0.83
C LEU A 109 -15.47 6.52 -0.01
N LYS A 110 -16.70 6.84 -0.41
CA LYS A 110 -17.60 7.65 0.41
C LYS A 110 -18.30 6.69 1.37
N SER A 111 -18.21 6.92 2.68
CA SER A 111 -19.09 6.20 3.59
C SER A 111 -20.53 6.67 3.31
N LYS A 112 -21.43 5.71 3.14
CA LYS A 112 -22.87 5.95 3.28
C LYS A 112 -23.21 5.52 4.71
N GLU A 113 -23.38 6.53 5.57
CA GLU A 113 -23.90 6.42 6.95
C GLU A 113 -23.05 5.62 7.96
N ASN A 114 -23.12 6.08 9.21
CA ASN A 114 -22.33 5.61 10.35
C ASN A 114 -22.75 4.19 10.74
N TYR A 115 -22.00 3.17 10.32
CA TYR A 115 -22.07 1.86 10.97
C TYR A 115 -21.11 1.86 12.16
N SER A 116 -21.66 2.09 13.36
CA SER A 116 -20.98 1.75 14.61
C SER A 116 -21.08 0.25 14.82
N ILE A 117 -19.97 -0.47 14.62
CA ILE A 117 -19.84 -1.84 15.13
C ILE A 117 -19.51 -1.71 16.61
N SER A 118 -20.55 -1.72 17.46
CA SER A 118 -20.39 -1.92 18.90
C SER A 118 -20.31 -3.42 19.17
N ASN A 119 -19.21 -3.85 19.78
CA ASN A 119 -19.01 -5.24 20.15
C ASN A 119 -19.71 -5.48 21.50
N ASN A 120 -20.96 -5.95 21.49
CA ASN A 120 -21.64 -6.44 22.69
C ASN A 120 -21.18 -7.87 23.02
N GLY A 121 -19.88 -8.04 23.26
CA GLY A 121 -19.29 -9.27 23.79
C GLY A 121 -19.37 -9.28 25.32
N ARG A 122 -20.03 -10.32 25.84
CA ARG A 122 -20.39 -10.57 27.26
C ARG A 122 -19.20 -10.63 28.23
N GLN A 123 -19.54 -10.38 29.51
CA GLN A 123 -18.77 -10.64 30.74
C GLN A 123 -18.01 -11.98 30.73
#